data_AF-A0A969IE71-F1
#
_entry.id   AF-A0A969IE71-F1
#
_cell.length_a   1.000
_cell.length_b   1.000
_cell.length_c   1.000
_cell.angle_alpha   90.00
_cell.angle_beta   90.00
_cell.angle_gamma   90.00
#
_symmetry.space_group_name_H-M   'P 1'
#
loop_
_entity.id
_entity.type
_entity.pdbx_description
1 polymer ?
#
loop_
_entity_poly.entity_id
_entity_poly.type
_entity_poly.pdbx_seq_one_letter_code
_entity_poly.pdbx_strand_id
1 'polypeptide(L)'
;MMGEILWDVALAEEYTINYLSKDSSVSKEEKVTAEFEKILLVHGVSQEKFRKSLGFYKSRPDLMKVMMDTLYNRSQRNREQIYIQNKVPSKSKRPVK
;
A
#
# COMPACT_ATOMS: atom_id res chain seq x y z
N MET A 1 3.57 12.80 -2.13
CA MET A 1 4.99 12.72 -1.67
C MET A 1 5.51 11.31 -1.94
N MET A 2 6.83 11.07 -1.97
CA MET A 2 7.40 9.74 -2.27
C MET A 2 6.85 8.63 -1.34
N GLY A 3 6.63 8.94 -0.06
CA GLY A 3 6.05 7.99 0.89
C GLY A 3 4.66 7.50 0.50
N GLU A 4 3.81 8.35 -0.09
CA GLU A 4 2.47 7.95 -0.53
C GLU A 4 2.53 6.94 -1.68
N ILE A 5 3.45 7.14 -2.63
CA ILE A 5 3.66 6.21 -3.73
C ILE A 5 4.14 4.86 -3.19
N LEU A 6 5.11 4.86 -2.27
CA LEU A 6 5.61 3.63 -1.65
C LEU A 6 4.54 2.90 -0.83
N TRP A 7 3.68 3.66 -0.14
CA TRP A 7 2.55 3.09 0.60
C TRP A 7 1.59 2.34 -0.34
N ASP A 8 1.18 2.98 -1.43
CA ASP A 8 0.24 2.38 -2.38
C ASP A 8 0.86 1.18 -3.10
N VAL A 9 2.14 1.26 -3.47
CA VAL A 9 2.87 0.13 -4.07
C VAL A 9 2.89 -1.07 -3.12
N ALA A 10 3.27 -0.87 -1.86
CA ALA A 10 3.32 -1.95 -0.88
C ALA A 10 1.93 -2.56 -0.62
N LEU A 11 0.89 -1.73 -0.55
CA LEU A 11 -0.49 -2.20 -0.36
C LEU A 11 -0.97 -3.03 -1.57
N ALA A 12 -0.67 -2.59 -2.78
CA ALA A 12 -1.14 -3.25 -3.99
C ALA A 12 -0.37 -4.54 -4.30
N GLU A 13 0.93 -4.58 -4.00
CA GLU A 13 1.75 -5.80 -4.03
C GLU A 13 1.16 -6.86 -3.09
N GLU A 14 0.93 -6.50 -1.83
CA GLU A 14 0.35 -7.40 -0.83
C GLU A 14 -1.06 -7.87 -1.22
N TYR A 15 -1.89 -6.96 -1.76
CA TYR A 15 -3.21 -7.32 -2.29
C TYR A 15 -3.11 -8.30 -3.46
N THR A 16 -2.18 -8.07 -4.38
CA THR A 16 -1.96 -8.92 -5.55
C THR A 16 -1.53 -10.33 -5.13
N ILE A 17 -0.55 -10.41 -4.22
CA ILE A 17 -0.02 -11.67 -3.71
C ILE A 17 -1.10 -12.48 -3.00
N ASN A 18 -1.89 -11.85 -2.12
CA ASN A 18 -2.83 -12.57 -1.27
C ASN A 18 -4.19 -12.84 -1.94
N TYR A 19 -4.65 -11.98 -2.86
CA TYR A 19 -6.03 -12.04 -3.36
C TYR A 19 -6.15 -12.32 -4.86
N LEU A 20 -5.24 -11.81 -5.70
CA LEU A 20 -5.30 -11.99 -7.17
C LEU A 20 -4.46 -13.15 -7.70
N SER A 21 -3.53 -13.68 -6.91
CA SER A 21 -2.59 -14.73 -7.34
C SER A 21 -3.19 -16.15 -7.36
N LYS A 22 -4.53 -16.28 -7.38
CA LYS A 22 -5.22 -17.58 -7.37
C LYS A 22 -5.21 -18.30 -8.72
N ASP A 23 -5.07 -17.55 -9.80
CA ASP A 23 -4.93 -18.06 -11.17
C ASP A 23 -3.44 -18.18 -11.51
N SER A 24 -2.98 -19.42 -11.75
CA SER A 24 -1.58 -19.75 -12.06
C SER A 24 -1.17 -19.50 -13.50
N SER A 25 -2.11 -19.10 -14.37
CA SER A 25 -1.82 -18.85 -15.80
C SER A 25 -1.05 -17.56 -16.07
N VAL A 26 -0.99 -16.63 -15.10
CA VAL A 26 -0.26 -15.36 -15.20
C VAL A 26 0.72 -15.28 -14.04
N SER A 27 1.97 -14.90 -14.33
CA SER A 27 3.02 -14.80 -13.30
C SER A 27 2.66 -13.72 -12.27
N LYS A 28 3.05 -13.95 -11.01
CA LYS A 28 2.79 -12.97 -9.94
C LYS A 28 3.55 -11.68 -10.22
N GLU A 29 4.75 -11.82 -10.76
CA GLU A 29 5.65 -10.76 -11.14
C GLU A 29 5.05 -9.83 -12.20
N GLU A 30 4.39 -10.39 -13.23
CA GLU A 30 3.68 -9.60 -14.23
C GLU A 30 2.53 -8.79 -13.63
N LYS A 31 1.74 -9.40 -12.73
CA LYS A 31 0.63 -8.72 -12.06
C LYS A 31 1.12 -7.58 -11.16
N VAL A 32 2.17 -7.82 -10.37
CA VAL A 32 2.77 -6.79 -9.50
C VAL A 32 3.36 -5.66 -10.34
N THR A 33 4.02 -5.97 -11.46
CA THR A 33 4.57 -4.95 -12.37
C THR A 33 3.47 -4.09 -12.98
N ALA A 34 2.39 -4.71 -13.49
CA ALA A 34 1.26 -3.98 -14.05
C ALA A 34 0.58 -3.09 -13.01
N GLU A 35 0.47 -3.55 -11.76
CA GLU A 35 -0.13 -2.76 -10.68
C GLU A 35 0.75 -1.60 -10.25
N PHE A 36 2.07 -1.81 -10.18
CA PHE A 36 3.05 -0.76 -9.95
C PHE A 36 2.95 0.37 -10.98
N GLU A 37 2.83 0.03 -12.28
CA GLU A 37 2.67 1.02 -13.35
C GLU A 37 1.38 1.84 -13.20
N LYS A 38 0.26 1.21 -12.84
CA LYS A 38 -1.00 1.93 -12.58
C LYS A 38 -0.87 2.92 -11.43
N ILE A 39 -0.18 2.54 -10.35
CA ILE A 39 0.02 3.43 -9.20
C ILE A 39 0.85 4.64 -9.60
N LEU A 40 1.91 4.45 -10.38
CA LEU A 40 2.70 5.56 -10.90
C LEU A 40 1.86 6.53 -11.74
N LEU A 41 0.96 6.00 -12.58
CA LEU A 41 0.01 6.80 -13.35
C LEU A 41 -0.95 7.60 -12.45
N VAL A 42 -1.53 6.97 -11.42
CA VAL A 42 -2.42 7.63 -10.44
C VAL A 42 -1.73 8.79 -9.74
N HIS A 43 -0.44 8.63 -9.40
CA HIS A 43 0.36 9.68 -8.77
C HIS A 43 0.93 10.71 -9.76
N GLY A 44 0.71 10.55 -11.07
CA GLY A 44 1.25 11.43 -12.11
C GLY A 44 2.78 11.43 -12.16
N VAL A 45 3.41 10.28 -11.89
CA VAL A 45 4.86 10.12 -11.82
C VAL A 45 5.35 9.14 -12.87
N SER A 46 6.38 9.50 -13.64
CA SER A 46 7.03 8.56 -14.55
C SER A 46 7.93 7.58 -13.79
N GLN A 47 8.16 6.40 -14.36
CA GLN A 47 9.06 5.41 -13.78
C GLN A 47 10.47 5.95 -13.55
N GLU A 48 11.00 6.77 -14.47
CA GLU A 48 12.30 7.43 -14.31
C GLU A 48 12.31 8.38 -13.11
N LYS A 49 11.28 9.23 -12.98
CA LYS A 49 11.15 10.17 -11.87
C LYS A 49 11.04 9.43 -10.54
N PHE A 50 10.26 8.35 -10.49
CA PHE A 50 10.19 7.47 -9.33
C PHE A 50 11.56 6.88 -8.98
N ARG A 51 12.28 6.31 -9.95
CA ARG A 51 13.62 5.72 -9.73
C ARG A 51 14.61 6.75 -9.22
N LYS A 52 14.59 7.97 -9.78
CA LYS A 52 15.44 9.08 -9.34
C LYS A 52 15.13 9.49 -7.91
N SER A 53 13.84 9.66 -7.58
CA SER A 53 13.41 9.97 -6.21
C SER A 53 13.79 8.85 -5.24
N LEU A 54 13.54 7.58 -5.59
CA LEU A 54 13.92 6.44 -4.76
C LEU A 54 15.44 6.39 -4.54
N GLY A 55 16.23 6.65 -5.59
CA GLY A 55 17.69 6.75 -5.49
C GLY A 55 18.15 7.85 -4.53
N PHE A 56 17.51 9.03 -4.59
CA PHE A 56 17.79 10.14 -3.67
C PHE A 56 17.60 9.76 -2.20
N TYR A 57 16.54 9.03 -1.87
CA TYR A 57 16.29 8.55 -0.51
C TYR A 57 17.21 7.39 -0.14
N LYS A 58 17.48 6.45 -1.06
CA LYS A 58 18.41 5.33 -0.81
C LYS A 58 19.82 5.80 -0.49
N SER A 59 20.26 6.91 -1.08
CA SER A 59 21.57 7.51 -0.78
C SER A 59 21.58 8.37 0.50
N ARG A 60 20.46 8.53 1.19
CA ARG A 60 20.29 9.36 2.40
C ARG A 60 19.55 8.58 3.48
N PRO A 61 20.25 7.74 4.24
CA PRO A 61 19.65 6.86 5.24
C PRO A 61 18.84 7.61 6.31
N ASP A 62 19.25 8.83 6.65
CA ASP A 62 18.56 9.75 7.55
C ASP A 62 17.15 10.09 7.04
N LEU A 63 17.03 10.51 5.78
CA LEU A 63 15.74 10.82 5.16
C LEU A 63 14.90 9.58 4.91
N MET A 64 15.54 8.48 4.49
CA MET A 64 14.86 7.20 4.29
C MET A 64 14.23 6.71 5.61
N LYS A 65 14.97 6.82 6.72
CA LYS A 65 14.47 6.45 8.05
C LYS A 65 13.22 7.23 8.41
N VAL A 66 13.25 8.56 8.27
CA VAL A 66 12.08 9.41 8.57
C VAL A 66 10.86 9.01 7.74
N MET A 67 11.05 8.71 6.46
CA MET A 67 9.97 8.25 5.59
C MET A 67 9.42 6.89 6.07
N MET A 68 10.29 5.92 6.32
CA MET A 68 9.87 4.59 6.75
C MET A 68 9.19 4.61 8.12
N ASP A 69 9.69 5.39 9.07
CA ASP A 69 9.05 5.60 10.38
C ASP A 69 7.64 6.19 10.22
N THR A 70 7.46 7.11 9.27
CA THR A 70 6.15 7.70 8.97
C THR A 70 5.18 6.65 8.42
N LEU A 71 5.64 5.81 7.49
CA LEU A 71 4.84 4.71 6.91
C LEU A 71 4.51 3.65 7.97
N TYR A 72 5.46 3.32 8.83
CA TYR A 72 5.25 2.40 9.94
C TYR A 72 4.19 2.94 10.92
N ASN A 73 4.29 4.20 11.32
CA ASN A 73 3.30 4.82 12.21
C ASN A 73 1.90 4.87 11.57
N ARG A 74 1.81 5.06 10.24
CA ARG A 74 0.54 4.93 9.50
C ARG A 74 -0.01 3.51 9.58
N SER A 75 0.82 2.49 9.40
CA SER A 75 0.37 1.10 9.49
C SER A 75 -0.13 0.74 10.90
N GLN A 76 0.53 1.22 11.96
CA GLN A 76 0.08 1.01 13.34
C GLN A 76 -1.32 1.62 13.57
N ARG A 77 -1.53 2.88 13.15
CA ARG A 77 -2.84 3.56 13.26
C ARG A 77 -3.93 2.84 12.49
N ASN A 78 -3.66 2.41 11.26
CA ASN A 78 -4.65 1.67 10.47
C ASN A 78 -5.05 0.35 11.15
N ARG A 79 -4.08 -0.37 11.73
CA ARG A 79 -4.34 -1.60 12.48
C ARG A 79 -5.20 -1.34 13.71
N GLU A 80 -4.90 -0.30 14.48
CA GLU A 80 -5.71 0.11 15.64
C GLU A 80 -7.15 0.44 15.25
N GLN A 81 -7.36 1.14 14.13
CA GLN A 81 -8.70 1.44 13.62
C GLN A 81 -9.49 0.17 13.29
N ILE A 82 -8.87 -0.83 12.66
CA ILE A 82 -9.51 -2.12 12.38
C ILE A 82 -9.94 -2.81 13.68
N TYR A 83 -9.07 -2.82 14.71
CA TYR A 83 -9.41 -3.38 16.01
C TYR A 83 -10.58 -2.67 16.71
N ILE A 84 -10.61 -1.33 16.65
CA ILE A 84 -11.70 -0.53 17.23
C ILE A 84 -13.02 -0.80 16.49
N GLN A 85 -13.00 -0.80 15.14
CA GLN A 85 -14.17 -1.07 14.31
C GLN A 85 -14.79 -2.43 14.62
N ASN A 86 -13.97 -3.45 14.83
CA ASN A 86 -14.43 -4.80 15.16
C ASN A 86 -14.95 -4.96 16.60
N LYS A 87 -14.66 -4.02 17.51
CA LYS A 87 -15.16 -4.02 18.90
C LYS A 87 -16.50 -3.29 19.08
N VAL A 88 -16.92 -2.47 18.12
CA VAL A 88 -18.27 -1.85 18.17
C VAL A 88 -19.28 -2.94 17.77
N PRO A 89 -20.22 -3.34 18.65
CA PRO A 89 -21.27 -4.26 18.25
C PRO A 89 -22.05 -3.62 17.11
N SER A 90 -22.19 -4.34 15.99
CA SER A 90 -23.13 -4.00 14.93
C SER A 90 -24.48 -3.66 15.58
N LYS A 91 -24.84 -2.37 15.62
CA LYS A 91 -26.16 -1.95 16.10
C LYS A 91 -27.20 -2.74 15.32
N SER A 92 -27.88 -3.62 16.04
CA SER A 92 -29.01 -4.45 15.61
C SER A 92 -29.87 -3.76 14.55
N LYS A 93 -29.90 -4.31 13.32
CA LYS A 93 -31.02 -4.04 12.42
C LYS A 93 -32.18 -4.94 12.88
N ARG A 94 -33.16 -4.25 13.49
CA ARG A 94 -34.42 -4.58 14.17
C ARG A 94 -35.13 -5.91 13.80
N PRO A 95 -35.95 -6.47 14.73
CA PRO A 95 -36.75 -7.65 14.44
C PRO A 95 -37.82 -7.33 13.39
N VAL A 96 -38.02 -8.29 12.48
CA VAL A 96 -39.14 -8.32 11.53
C VAL A 96 -40.43 -8.40 12.35
N LYS A 97 -41.37 -7.51 12.07
CA LYS A 97 -42.72 -7.51 12.65
C LYS A 97 -43.68 -8.16 11.65
#